data_AF-A0A963Q7A9-F1
#
_entry.id   AF-A0A963Q7A9-F1
#
_cell.length_a   1.000
_cell.length_b   1.000
_cell.length_c   1.000
_cell.angle_alpha   90.00
_cell.angle_beta   90.00
_cell.angle_gamma   90.00
#
_symmetry.space_group_name_H-M   'P 1'
#
loop_
_entity.id
_entity.type
_entity.pdbx_description
1 polymer ?
#
loop_
_entity_poly.entity_id
_entity_poly.type
_entity_poly.pdbx_seq_one_letter_code
_entity_poly.pdbx_strand_id
1 'polypeptide(L)'
;MQLLIPYAFVTDDPRCAQAAARLQLPVLEQLLRRLNLTRTDTVPPPALAPPHEHALAQALGLPVRDGGIPWAAFEQARGGGDPGTAGWAWVTPAHWQIGADRILMTDPAALQLPEDESRALLQAMEPWFTQDGITLQFDTADRWLARGEVFAELASASLDRVIDTDLAPWLPATAALRRLQNEMQMLLYTHPINDARSARGLPTVNSFWISGSG
;
A
#
# COMPACT_ATOMS: atom_id res chain seq x y z
N MET A 1 -14.17 -16.22 15.98
CA MET A 1 -12.92 -16.44 15.23
C MET A 1 -13.27 -16.34 13.75
N GLN A 2 -12.70 -15.37 13.05
CA GLN A 2 -12.84 -15.21 11.60
C GLN A 2 -11.51 -15.58 10.96
N LEU A 3 -11.54 -16.35 9.87
CA LEU A 3 -10.36 -16.73 9.10
C LEU A 3 -10.48 -16.07 7.72
N LEU A 4 -9.49 -15.26 7.36
CA LEU A 4 -9.36 -14.66 6.04
C LEU A 4 -8.11 -15.26 5.38
N ILE A 5 -8.25 -15.73 4.14
CA ILE A 5 -7.13 -16.24 3.34
C ILE A 5 -7.05 -15.37 2.08
N PRO A 6 -6.23 -14.31 2.09
CA PRO A 6 -5.96 -13.51 0.90
C PRO A 6 -5.42 -14.37 -0.24
N TYR A 7 -5.69 -13.98 -1.49
CA TYR A 7 -5.16 -14.64 -2.70
C TYR A 7 -5.48 -16.13 -2.87
N ALA A 8 -6.44 -16.67 -2.11
CA ALA A 8 -6.78 -18.09 -2.15
C ALA A 8 -7.32 -18.55 -3.52
N PHE A 9 -8.00 -17.65 -4.26
CA PHE A 9 -8.59 -17.98 -5.55
C PHE A 9 -8.80 -16.73 -6.41
N VAL A 10 -8.54 -16.84 -7.71
CA VAL A 10 -8.85 -15.82 -8.72
C VAL A 10 -9.88 -16.42 -9.67
N THR A 11 -11.10 -15.89 -9.64
CA THR A 11 -12.26 -16.46 -10.35
C THR A 11 -12.06 -16.53 -11.87
N ASP A 12 -11.39 -15.54 -12.45
CA ASP A 12 -11.28 -15.38 -13.90
C ASP A 12 -9.98 -15.96 -14.51
N ASP A 13 -9.15 -16.67 -13.71
CA ASP A 13 -7.96 -17.36 -14.23
C ASP A 13 -8.16 -18.89 -14.28
N PRO A 14 -8.25 -19.50 -15.49
CA PRO A 14 -8.39 -20.94 -15.65
C PRO A 14 -7.27 -21.75 -14.97
N ARG A 15 -6.07 -21.16 -14.81
CA ARG A 15 -4.94 -21.80 -14.12
C ARG A 15 -5.20 -21.93 -12.63
N CYS A 16 -5.88 -20.95 -12.02
CA CYS A 16 -6.30 -21.03 -10.61
C CYS A 16 -7.29 -22.18 -10.39
N ALA A 17 -8.29 -22.32 -11.27
CA ALA A 17 -9.24 -23.43 -11.21
C ALA A 17 -8.54 -24.80 -11.35
N GLN A 18 -7.58 -24.91 -12.28
CA GLN A 18 -6.79 -26.13 -12.47
C GLN A 18 -5.89 -26.44 -11.28
N ALA A 19 -5.25 -25.42 -10.68
CA ALA A 19 -4.45 -25.58 -9.49
C ALA A 19 -5.31 -26.03 -8.30
N ALA A 20 -6.44 -25.36 -8.06
CA ALA A 20 -7.38 -25.68 -6.99
C ALA A 20 -7.90 -27.12 -7.09
N ALA A 21 -8.18 -27.62 -8.30
CA ALA A 21 -8.62 -29.00 -8.52
C ALA A 21 -7.56 -30.06 -8.16
N ARG A 22 -6.28 -29.68 -8.06
CA ARG A 22 -5.17 -30.59 -7.73
C ARG A 22 -4.71 -30.50 -6.28
N LEU A 23 -5.11 -29.45 -5.55
CA LEU A 23 -4.73 -29.26 -4.16
C LEU A 23 -5.43 -30.30 -3.27
N GLN A 24 -4.66 -30.92 -2.37
CA GLN A 24 -5.18 -31.84 -1.35
C GLN A 24 -5.28 -31.07 -0.02
N LEU A 25 -6.47 -30.60 0.33
CA LEU A 25 -6.70 -29.77 1.51
C LEU A 25 -7.74 -30.39 2.44
N PRO A 26 -7.49 -31.59 3.00
CA PRO A 26 -8.52 -32.40 3.65
C PRO A 26 -9.19 -31.68 4.83
N VAL A 27 -8.44 -30.87 5.59
CA VAL A 27 -9.00 -30.08 6.71
C VAL A 27 -9.89 -28.95 6.18
N LEU A 28 -9.47 -28.25 5.13
CA LEU A 28 -10.27 -27.17 4.52
C LEU A 28 -11.53 -27.74 3.88
N GLU A 29 -11.44 -28.88 3.18
CA GLU A 29 -12.60 -29.55 2.59
C GLU A 29 -13.61 -29.99 3.66
N GLN A 30 -13.15 -30.56 4.77
CA GLN A 30 -14.00 -30.92 5.91
C GLN A 30 -14.67 -29.68 6.52
N LEU A 31 -13.92 -28.57 6.64
CA LEU A 31 -14.45 -27.31 7.14
C LEU A 31 -15.52 -26.74 6.18
N LEU A 32 -15.21 -26.64 4.89
CA LEU A 32 -16.09 -26.07 3.86
C LEU A 32 -17.43 -26.83 3.76
N ARG A 33 -17.44 -28.16 3.97
CA ARG A 33 -18.69 -28.95 4.03
C ARG A 33 -19.63 -28.56 5.18
N ARG A 34 -19.10 -27.88 6.21
CA ARG A 34 -19.87 -27.41 7.38
C ARG A 34 -20.21 -25.93 7.30
N LEU A 35 -19.66 -25.20 6.32
CA LEU A 35 -19.89 -23.78 6.13
C LEU A 35 -20.95 -23.57 5.06
N ASN A 36 -21.78 -22.55 5.26
CA ASN A 36 -22.71 -22.06 4.24
C ASN A 36 -22.18 -20.74 3.70
N LEU A 37 -22.16 -20.59 2.37
CA LEU A 37 -21.85 -19.32 1.73
C LEU A 37 -22.95 -18.32 2.08
N THR A 38 -22.59 -17.27 2.81
CA THR A 38 -23.55 -16.22 3.22
C THR A 38 -23.55 -15.04 2.26
N ARG A 39 -22.37 -14.68 1.73
CA ARG A 39 -22.19 -13.53 0.84
C ARG A 39 -20.93 -13.72 -0.01
N THR A 40 -21.01 -13.29 -1.26
CA THR A 40 -19.85 -13.08 -2.13
C THR A 40 -19.63 -11.58 -2.24
N ASP A 41 -18.45 -11.09 -1.84
CA ASP A 41 -18.06 -9.71 -2.05
C ASP A 41 -17.29 -9.62 -3.38
N THR A 42 -17.88 -8.92 -4.35
CA THR A 42 -17.30 -8.73 -5.68
C THR A 42 -16.89 -7.28 -5.83
N VAL A 43 -15.60 -7.05 -6.09
CA VAL A 43 -15.07 -5.71 -6.27
C VAL A 43 -14.86 -5.45 -7.77
N PRO A 44 -15.47 -4.39 -8.35
CA PRO A 44 -15.38 -4.14 -9.79
C PRO A 44 -13.95 -3.78 -10.22
N PRO A 45 -13.45 -4.24 -11.37
CA PRO A 45 -12.19 -3.72 -11.93
C PRO A 45 -12.36 -2.32 -12.53
N PRO A 46 -11.42 -1.36 -12.33
CA PRO A 46 -10.25 -1.40 -11.46
C PRO A 46 -10.56 -0.79 -10.08
N ALA A 47 -10.77 -1.64 -9.07
CA ALA A 47 -10.92 -1.17 -7.70
C ALA A 47 -9.58 -0.96 -7.00
N LEU A 48 -9.54 0.07 -6.18
CA LEU A 48 -8.37 0.55 -5.46
C LEU A 48 -7.98 -0.37 -4.30
N ALA A 49 -8.96 -1.00 -3.64
CA ALA A 49 -8.70 -2.00 -2.60
C ALA A 49 -8.98 -3.44 -3.11
N PRO A 50 -8.17 -4.43 -2.69
CA PRO A 50 -8.44 -5.83 -3.01
C PRO A 50 -9.63 -6.37 -2.17
N PRO A 51 -10.32 -7.43 -2.64
CA PRO A 51 -11.50 -7.98 -1.94
C PRO A 51 -11.22 -8.44 -0.51
N HIS A 52 -10.00 -8.90 -0.23
CA HIS A 52 -9.64 -9.37 1.09
C HIS A 52 -9.53 -8.21 2.10
N GLU A 53 -9.11 -7.02 1.67
CA GLU A 53 -9.13 -5.82 2.50
C GLU A 53 -10.56 -5.36 2.81
N HIS A 54 -11.48 -5.43 1.83
CA HIS A 54 -12.89 -5.14 2.08
C HIS A 54 -13.46 -6.08 3.16
N ALA A 55 -13.19 -7.38 3.04
CA ALA A 55 -13.63 -8.38 4.01
C ALA A 55 -13.03 -8.14 5.40
N LEU A 56 -11.74 -7.76 5.47
CA LEU A 56 -11.07 -7.43 6.72
C LEU A 56 -11.65 -6.15 7.37
N ALA A 57 -11.88 -5.10 6.58
CA ALA A 57 -12.47 -3.86 7.08
C ALA A 57 -13.86 -4.09 7.67
N GLN A 58 -14.71 -4.86 6.98
CA GLN A 58 -16.04 -5.23 7.49
C GLN A 58 -15.95 -6.06 8.77
N ALA A 59 -15.02 -7.01 8.84
CA ALA A 59 -14.75 -7.82 10.03
C ALA A 59 -14.34 -6.98 11.25
N LEU A 60 -13.61 -5.90 11.01
CA LEU A 60 -13.15 -4.95 12.03
C LEU A 60 -14.15 -3.83 12.33
N GLY A 61 -15.28 -3.76 11.60
CA GLY A 61 -16.26 -2.69 11.75
C GLY A 61 -15.81 -1.34 11.19
N LEU A 62 -14.83 -1.33 10.28
CA LEU A 62 -14.34 -0.13 9.60
C LEU A 62 -15.24 0.25 8.42
N PRO A 63 -15.28 1.56 8.06
CA PRO A 63 -15.97 1.99 6.84
C PRO A 63 -15.30 1.35 5.61
N VAL A 64 -16.14 0.85 4.71
CA VAL A 64 -15.69 0.23 3.46
C VAL A 64 -16.05 1.15 2.31
N ARG A 65 -15.08 1.95 1.90
CA ARG A 65 -15.10 2.81 0.71
C ARG A 65 -13.90 2.43 -0.14
N ASP A 66 -14.10 2.20 -1.44
CA ASP A 66 -12.99 1.81 -2.32
C ASP A 66 -11.90 2.88 -2.31
N GLY A 67 -10.67 2.46 -2.00
CA GLY A 67 -9.51 3.32 -1.80
C GLY A 67 -9.56 4.26 -0.58
N GLY A 68 -10.57 4.15 0.27
CA GLY A 68 -10.76 5.01 1.45
C GLY A 68 -11.01 4.23 2.73
N ILE A 69 -10.42 3.04 2.84
CA ILE A 69 -10.40 2.27 4.08
C ILE A 69 -9.30 2.86 4.96
N PRO A 70 -9.61 3.38 6.17
CA PRO A 70 -8.68 4.18 6.98
C PRO A 70 -7.68 3.28 7.74
N TRP A 71 -6.89 2.50 7.01
CA TRP A 71 -5.96 1.54 7.59
C TRP A 71 -4.89 2.21 8.44
N ALA A 72 -4.37 3.35 7.98
CA ALA A 72 -3.34 4.09 8.72
C ALA A 72 -3.87 4.64 10.05
N ALA A 73 -5.07 5.24 10.04
CA ALA A 73 -5.72 5.72 11.26
C ALA A 73 -6.05 4.56 12.22
N PHE A 74 -6.54 3.43 11.68
CA PHE A 74 -6.86 2.24 12.47
C PHE A 74 -5.62 1.64 13.16
N GLU A 75 -4.50 1.49 12.45
CA GLU A 75 -3.26 0.99 13.06
C GLU A 75 -2.69 1.96 14.10
N GLN A 76 -2.76 3.27 13.83
CA GLN A 76 -2.34 4.29 14.80
C GLN A 76 -3.16 4.21 16.09
N ALA A 77 -4.49 4.05 15.98
CA ALA A 77 -5.37 3.87 17.14
C ALA A 77 -5.06 2.56 17.89
N ARG A 78 -4.81 1.47 17.16
CA ARG A 78 -4.46 0.17 17.73
C ARG A 78 -3.11 0.21 18.47
N GLY A 79 -2.19 1.06 18.04
CA GLY A 79 -0.92 1.34 18.71
C GLY A 79 -1.04 2.19 19.98
N GLY A 80 -2.25 2.60 20.37
CA GLY A 80 -2.51 3.45 21.54
C GLY A 80 -2.44 4.95 21.25
N GLY A 81 -2.35 5.35 19.98
CA GLY A 81 -2.48 6.73 19.57
C GLY A 81 -3.94 7.19 19.52
N ASP A 82 -4.14 8.52 19.43
CA ASP A 82 -5.43 9.12 19.12
C ASP A 82 -5.36 9.70 17.70
N PRO A 83 -6.06 9.12 16.71
CA PRO A 83 -6.05 9.62 15.34
C PRO A 83 -6.85 10.93 15.20
N GLY A 84 -7.71 11.25 16.18
CA GLY A 84 -8.57 12.43 16.17
C GLY A 84 -9.50 12.47 14.96
N THR A 85 -9.67 13.66 14.39
CA THR A 85 -10.46 13.90 13.16
C THR A 85 -9.58 14.17 11.94
N ALA A 86 -8.27 13.98 12.05
CA ALA A 86 -7.34 14.22 10.95
C ALA A 86 -7.34 13.03 9.98
N GLY A 87 -7.07 13.30 8.70
CA GLY A 87 -6.79 12.23 7.74
C GLY A 87 -5.42 11.62 7.97
N TRP A 88 -5.34 10.30 7.89
CA TRP A 88 -4.10 9.54 7.97
C TRP A 88 -3.88 8.73 6.71
N ALA A 89 -2.62 8.47 6.37
CA ALA A 89 -2.23 7.52 5.33
C ALA A 89 -0.88 6.88 5.66
N TRP A 90 -0.57 5.80 4.98
CA TRP A 90 0.78 5.25 4.93
C TRP A 90 1.56 5.85 3.77
N VAL A 91 2.84 6.12 4.00
CA VAL A 91 3.83 6.46 3.00
C VAL A 91 4.85 5.34 2.95
N THR A 92 4.92 4.64 1.82
CA THR A 92 5.82 3.50 1.59
C THR A 92 6.98 3.94 0.69
N PRO A 93 8.24 3.93 1.14
CA PRO A 93 9.39 4.17 0.26
C PRO A 93 9.38 3.16 -0.90
N ALA A 94 9.59 3.62 -2.13
CA ALA A 94 9.42 2.80 -3.32
C ALA A 94 10.54 2.97 -4.34
N HIS A 95 10.73 1.92 -5.15
CA HIS A 95 11.53 1.97 -6.37
C HIS A 95 10.61 1.83 -7.58
N TRP A 96 10.59 2.85 -8.42
CA TRP A 96 9.85 2.87 -9.67
C TRP A 96 10.81 2.63 -10.85
N GLN A 97 10.50 1.61 -11.64
CA GLN A 97 11.16 1.34 -12.91
C GLN A 97 10.43 2.12 -14.01
N ILE A 98 11.07 3.18 -14.47
CA ILE A 98 10.55 4.04 -15.54
C ILE A 98 10.99 3.43 -16.88
N GLY A 99 10.06 2.78 -17.58
CA GLY A 99 10.24 2.31 -18.95
C GLY A 99 9.71 3.33 -19.97
N ALA A 100 9.88 3.01 -21.27
CA ALA A 100 9.39 3.87 -22.35
C ALA A 100 7.86 3.99 -22.38
N ASP A 101 7.14 2.89 -22.07
CA ASP A 101 5.68 2.82 -22.19
C ASP A 101 4.95 2.68 -20.84
N ARG A 102 5.67 2.31 -19.77
CA ARG A 102 5.08 1.95 -18.48
C ARG A 102 5.97 2.33 -17.32
N ILE A 103 5.35 2.63 -16.19
CA ILE A 103 6.05 2.85 -14.92
C ILE A 103 5.65 1.71 -14.00
N LEU A 104 6.60 0.86 -13.61
CA LEU A 104 6.35 -0.24 -12.69
C LEU A 104 6.85 0.13 -11.30
N MET A 105 6.09 -0.20 -10.25
CA MET A 105 6.62 -0.18 -8.89
C MET A 105 7.07 -1.58 -8.52
N THR A 106 8.35 -1.77 -8.22
CA THR A 106 8.82 -3.05 -7.69
C THR A 106 8.25 -3.26 -6.28
N ASP A 107 8.13 -4.51 -5.85
CA ASP A 107 7.83 -4.82 -4.45
C ASP A 107 8.74 -4.01 -3.49
N PRO A 108 8.19 -3.13 -2.63
CA PRO A 108 8.98 -2.36 -1.66
C PRO A 108 9.84 -3.24 -0.75
N ALA A 109 9.44 -4.49 -0.48
CA ALA A 109 10.25 -5.43 0.29
C ALA A 109 11.61 -5.73 -0.38
N ALA A 110 11.69 -5.63 -1.71
CA ALA A 110 12.93 -5.80 -2.45
C ALA A 110 13.97 -4.70 -2.17
N LEU A 111 13.54 -3.54 -1.63
CA LEU A 111 14.47 -2.52 -1.15
C LEU A 111 15.32 -3.05 0.02
N GLN A 112 14.79 -3.95 0.86
CA GLN A 112 15.46 -4.39 2.09
C GLN A 112 16.02 -3.19 2.87
N LEU A 113 15.20 -2.14 2.99
CA LEU A 113 15.64 -0.83 3.46
C LEU A 113 15.97 -0.89 4.96
N PRO A 114 17.24 -0.65 5.36
CA PRO A 114 17.59 -0.56 6.77
C PRO A 114 16.87 0.59 7.46
N GLU A 115 16.60 0.45 8.76
CA GLU A 115 15.91 1.48 9.54
C GLU A 115 16.64 2.82 9.54
N ASP A 116 17.97 2.83 9.64
CA ASP A 116 18.78 4.04 9.61
C ASP A 116 18.69 4.77 8.26
N GLU A 117 18.74 4.01 7.15
CA GLU A 117 18.54 4.58 5.81
C GLU A 117 17.12 5.13 5.65
N SER A 118 16.11 4.39 6.12
CA SER A 118 14.70 4.81 6.07
C SER A 118 14.44 6.09 6.86
N ARG A 119 14.94 6.19 8.09
CA ARG A 119 14.82 7.39 8.92
C ARG A 119 15.48 8.60 8.28
N ALA A 120 16.65 8.43 7.68
CA ALA A 120 17.35 9.51 6.99
C ALA A 120 16.61 9.98 5.73
N LEU A 121 16.00 9.06 4.97
CA LEU A 121 15.13 9.42 3.85
C LEU A 121 13.87 10.16 4.33
N LEU A 122 13.23 9.71 5.42
CA LEU A 122 12.10 10.42 6.02
C LEU A 122 12.48 11.84 6.40
N GLN A 123 13.61 12.03 7.08
CA GLN A 123 14.11 13.36 7.47
C GLN A 123 14.38 14.26 6.27
N ALA A 124 14.90 13.71 5.17
CA ALA A 124 15.14 14.46 3.95
C ALA A 124 13.83 14.89 3.26
N MET A 125 12.80 14.04 3.32
CA MET A 125 11.50 14.26 2.68
C MET A 125 10.55 15.14 3.51
N GLU A 126 10.66 15.12 4.84
CA GLU A 126 9.78 15.81 5.79
C GLU A 126 9.54 17.30 5.47
N PRO A 127 10.54 18.12 5.09
CA PRO A 127 10.32 19.53 4.78
C PRO A 127 9.37 19.75 3.60
N TRP A 128 9.40 18.87 2.61
CA TRP A 128 8.56 18.97 1.42
C TRP A 128 7.12 18.56 1.71
N PHE A 129 6.94 17.49 2.47
CA PHE A 129 5.62 17.08 2.96
C PHE A 129 4.99 18.16 3.85
N THR A 130 5.80 18.80 4.71
CA THR A 130 5.34 19.88 5.59
C THR A 130 4.83 21.09 4.81
N GLN A 131 5.39 21.40 3.64
CA GLN A 131 4.90 22.49 2.76
C GLN A 131 3.47 22.24 2.27
N ASP A 132 3.07 20.97 2.13
CA ASP A 132 1.71 20.54 1.78
C ASP A 132 0.83 20.28 3.02
N GLY A 133 1.28 20.68 4.21
CA GLY A 133 0.54 20.47 5.46
C GLY A 133 0.52 19.00 5.93
N ILE A 134 1.45 18.18 5.46
CA ILE A 134 1.56 16.77 5.82
C ILE A 134 2.67 16.59 6.86
N THR A 135 2.32 16.02 8.01
CA THR A 135 3.29 15.59 9.02
C THR A 135 3.67 14.13 8.79
N LEU A 136 4.96 13.85 8.61
CA LEU A 136 5.48 12.48 8.55
C LEU A 136 5.88 11.98 9.94
N GLN A 137 5.66 10.70 10.19
CA GLN A 137 6.04 10.00 11.42
C GLN A 137 6.60 8.63 11.05
N PHE A 138 7.73 8.28 11.65
CA PHE A 138 8.32 6.97 11.44
C PHE A 138 7.46 5.89 12.12
N ASP A 139 7.14 4.80 11.41
CA ASP A 139 6.49 3.59 11.93
C ASP A 139 7.44 2.39 11.82
N THR A 140 7.71 1.96 10.58
CA THR A 140 8.69 0.92 10.25
C THR A 140 9.61 1.37 9.11
N ALA A 141 10.66 0.59 8.81
CA ALA A 141 11.61 0.96 7.78
C ALA A 141 11.00 1.00 6.36
N ASP A 142 9.99 0.17 6.11
CA ASP A 142 9.25 0.07 4.85
C ASP A 142 7.95 0.90 4.83
N ARG A 143 7.55 1.51 5.94
CA ARG A 143 6.28 2.22 6.03
C ARG A 143 6.32 3.33 7.06
N TRP A 144 5.91 4.51 6.66
CA TRP A 144 5.77 5.69 7.51
C TRP A 144 4.31 6.07 7.65
N LEU A 145 3.96 6.72 8.77
CA LEU A 145 2.67 7.36 8.95
C LEU A 145 2.72 8.78 8.42
N ALA A 146 1.65 9.21 7.76
CA ALA A 146 1.47 10.57 7.30
C ALA A 146 0.12 11.08 7.77
N ARG A 147 0.10 12.29 8.34
CA ARG A 147 -1.11 12.96 8.83
C ARG A 147 -1.30 14.28 8.11
N GLY A 148 -2.50 14.52 7.58
CA GLY A 148 -2.83 15.76 6.88
C GLY A 148 -4.26 15.75 6.33
N GLU A 149 -4.84 16.93 6.14
CA GLU A 149 -6.22 17.08 5.65
C GLU A 149 -6.42 16.43 4.27
N VAL A 150 -5.37 16.43 3.44
CA VAL A 150 -5.39 15.82 2.11
C VAL A 150 -5.78 14.34 2.14
N PHE A 151 -5.52 13.61 3.24
CA PHE A 151 -5.79 12.17 3.32
C PHE A 151 -7.21 11.81 3.72
N ALA A 152 -7.97 12.74 4.32
CA ALA A 152 -9.31 12.44 4.83
C ALA A 152 -10.25 11.91 3.74
N GLU A 153 -10.14 12.48 2.54
CA GLU A 153 -10.97 12.12 1.38
C GLU A 153 -10.17 11.54 0.21
N LEU A 154 -8.87 11.30 0.40
CA LEU A 154 -8.04 10.71 -0.65
C LEU A 154 -8.49 9.26 -0.88
N ALA A 155 -8.83 8.94 -2.13
CA ALA A 155 -8.92 7.57 -2.58
C ALA A 155 -7.52 7.12 -3.02
N SER A 156 -6.92 6.15 -2.32
CA SER A 156 -5.61 5.60 -2.61
C SER A 156 -5.70 4.10 -2.92
N ALA A 157 -4.98 3.66 -3.95
CA ALA A 157 -4.86 2.24 -4.21
C ALA A 157 -4.00 1.57 -3.14
N SER A 158 -4.45 0.39 -2.69
CA SER A 158 -3.66 -0.48 -1.82
C SER A 158 -2.34 -0.83 -2.50
N LEU A 159 -1.31 -1.04 -1.68
CA LEU A 159 0.00 -1.48 -2.14
C LEU A 159 -0.10 -2.76 -2.98
N ASP A 160 -0.99 -3.67 -2.58
CA ASP A 160 -1.28 -4.94 -3.26
C ASP A 160 -1.84 -4.78 -4.68
N ARG A 161 -2.35 -3.60 -5.04
CA ARG A 161 -2.80 -3.30 -6.41
C ARG A 161 -1.69 -2.83 -7.32
N VAL A 162 -0.61 -2.29 -6.76
CA VAL A 162 0.38 -1.53 -7.52
C VAL A 162 1.74 -2.22 -7.65
N ILE A 163 2.06 -3.16 -6.75
CA ILE A 163 3.28 -3.97 -6.85
C ILE A 163 3.33 -4.72 -8.19
N ASP A 164 4.45 -4.57 -8.90
CA ASP A 164 4.78 -5.19 -10.19
C ASP A 164 3.74 -4.96 -11.30
N THR A 165 2.92 -3.90 -11.18
CA THR A 165 1.96 -3.49 -12.20
C THR A 165 2.28 -2.11 -12.75
N ASP A 166 1.66 -1.75 -13.88
CA ASP A 166 1.74 -0.40 -14.42
C ASP A 166 1.02 0.56 -13.48
N LEU A 167 1.73 1.58 -13.00
CA LEU A 167 1.24 2.58 -12.06
C LEU A 167 0.28 3.57 -12.68
N ALA A 168 0.30 3.76 -14.00
CA ALA A 168 -0.47 4.82 -14.66
C ALA A 168 -1.96 4.88 -14.27
N PRO A 169 -2.68 3.75 -14.13
CA PRO A 169 -4.09 3.74 -13.69
C PRO A 169 -4.29 4.09 -12.21
N TRP A 170 -3.24 4.03 -11.41
CA TRP A 170 -3.29 4.11 -9.94
C TRP A 170 -2.71 5.42 -9.39
N LEU A 171 -2.00 6.19 -10.22
CA LEU A 171 -1.31 7.42 -9.79
C LEU A 171 -2.28 8.40 -9.11
N PRO A 172 -1.80 9.14 -8.09
CA PRO A 172 -2.65 9.99 -7.27
C PRO A 172 -3.41 11.03 -8.10
N ALA A 173 -4.68 11.23 -7.74
CA ALA A 173 -5.61 12.04 -8.52
C ALA A 173 -5.36 13.55 -8.42
N THR A 174 -4.71 14.03 -7.34
CA THR A 174 -4.55 15.47 -7.09
C THR A 174 -3.27 16.04 -7.70
N ALA A 175 -3.33 17.30 -8.14
CA ALA A 175 -2.16 18.00 -8.67
C ALA A 175 -1.06 18.20 -7.62
N ALA A 176 -1.45 18.42 -6.36
CA ALA A 176 -0.51 18.57 -5.24
C ALA A 176 0.31 17.29 -5.02
N LEU A 177 -0.33 16.11 -4.97
CA LEU A 177 0.39 14.85 -4.80
C LEU A 177 1.28 14.51 -6.00
N ARG A 178 0.87 14.85 -7.23
CA ARG A 178 1.72 14.70 -8.41
C ARG A 178 2.94 15.62 -8.36
N ARG A 179 2.77 16.86 -7.90
CA ARG A 179 3.88 17.79 -7.68
C ARG A 179 4.85 17.24 -6.64
N LEU A 180 4.34 16.80 -5.49
CA LEU A 180 5.13 16.21 -4.42
C LEU A 180 5.90 14.96 -4.89
N GLN A 181 5.25 14.07 -5.66
CA GLN A 181 5.91 12.92 -6.31
C GLN A 181 7.11 13.34 -7.17
N ASN A 182 6.94 14.33 -8.05
CA ASN A 182 8.02 14.81 -8.90
C ASN A 182 9.16 15.46 -8.08
N GLU A 183 8.82 16.21 -7.04
CA GLU A 183 9.80 16.80 -6.13
C GLU A 183 10.59 15.74 -5.38
N MET A 184 9.94 14.65 -4.94
CA MET A 184 10.62 13.54 -4.29
C MET A 184 11.54 12.79 -5.24
N GLN A 185 11.13 12.57 -6.49
CA GLN A 185 12.02 11.98 -7.51
C GLN A 185 13.28 12.82 -7.69
N MET A 186 13.15 14.15 -7.78
CA MET A 186 14.29 15.06 -7.92
C MET A 186 15.20 15.06 -6.69
N LEU A 187 14.62 15.12 -5.49
CA LEU A 187 15.36 15.08 -4.22
C LEU A 187 16.14 13.77 -4.05
N LEU A 188 15.46 12.65 -4.32
CA LEU A 188 16.00 11.31 -4.09
C LEU A 188 17.07 10.94 -5.12
N TYR A 189 17.00 11.50 -6.33
CA TYR A 189 17.98 11.24 -7.38
C TYR A 189 19.42 11.59 -6.96
N THR A 190 19.64 12.66 -6.19
CA THR A 190 20.96 13.07 -5.71
C THR A 190 21.22 12.72 -4.24
N HIS A 191 20.42 11.84 -3.65
CA HIS A 191 20.53 11.55 -2.22
C HIS A 191 21.69 10.58 -1.93
N PRO A 192 22.60 10.88 -0.97
CA PRO A 192 23.78 10.04 -0.68
C PRO A 192 23.47 8.58 -0.35
N ILE A 193 22.30 8.31 0.23
CA ILE A 193 21.84 6.93 0.49
C ILE A 193 21.65 6.17 -0.83
N ASN A 194 21.06 6.80 -1.84
CA ASN A 194 20.86 6.15 -3.13
C ASN A 194 22.18 5.90 -3.86
N ASP A 195 23.16 6.80 -3.72
CA ASP A 195 24.52 6.57 -4.23
C ASP A 195 25.16 5.34 -3.55
N ALA A 196 25.08 5.27 -2.21
CA ALA A 196 25.62 4.15 -1.43
C ALA A 196 24.89 2.82 -1.70
N ARG A 197 23.58 2.86 -1.95
CA ARG A 197 22.78 1.69 -2.34
C ARG A 197 23.17 1.21 -3.74
N SER A 198 23.28 2.13 -4.70
CA SER A 198 23.71 1.83 -6.07
C SER A 198 25.12 1.24 -6.12
N ALA A 199 26.06 1.77 -5.32
CA ALA A 199 27.42 1.24 -5.19
C ALA A 199 27.47 -0.21 -4.68
N ARG A 200 26.43 -0.66 -3.95
CA ARG A 200 26.27 -2.05 -3.47
C ARG A 200 25.41 -2.91 -4.40
N GLY A 201 24.92 -2.36 -5.53
CA GLY A 201 24.00 -3.06 -6.43
C GLY A 201 22.59 -3.26 -5.87
N LEU A 202 22.20 -2.47 -4.86
CA LEU A 202 20.85 -2.49 -4.27
C LEU A 202 19.92 -1.51 -5.02
N PRO A 203 18.60 -1.79 -5.10
CA PRO A 203 17.64 -0.85 -5.68
C PRO A 203 17.60 0.46 -4.90
N THR A 204 17.51 1.59 -5.60
CA THR A 204 17.40 2.92 -4.98
C THR A 204 15.97 3.20 -4.52
N VAL A 205 15.80 4.05 -3.51
CA VAL A 205 14.49 4.63 -3.20
C VAL A 205 14.34 5.88 -4.07
N ASN A 206 13.54 5.83 -5.12
CA ASN A 206 13.38 6.96 -6.05
C ASN A 206 11.98 7.59 -6.04
N SER A 207 11.07 7.03 -5.26
CA SER A 207 9.70 7.51 -5.12
C SER A 207 9.10 6.99 -3.80
N PHE A 208 7.81 7.22 -3.61
CA PHE A 208 7.01 6.71 -2.50
C PHE A 208 5.62 6.34 -3.01
N TRP A 209 4.91 5.49 -2.26
CA TRP A 209 3.51 5.17 -2.48
C TRP A 209 2.66 5.65 -1.31
N ILE A 210 1.44 6.14 -1.58
CA ILE A 210 0.45 6.48 -0.55
C ILE A 210 -0.66 5.43 -0.58
N SER A 211 -0.98 4.86 0.57
CA SER A 211 -2.08 3.90 0.73
C SER A 211 -2.75 3.99 2.10
N GLY A 212 -3.88 3.30 2.28
CA GLY A 212 -4.56 3.21 3.58
C GLY A 212 -5.13 4.54 4.07
N SER A 213 -5.50 5.43 3.13
CA SER A 213 -5.97 6.77 3.43
C SER A 213 -7.40 6.80 3.99
N GLY A 214 -7.62 7.68 4.96
CA GLY A 214 -8.93 8.01 5.53
C GLY A 214 -8.85 8.44 6.98
#